data_AF-A0AAD4DMQ2-F1
#
_entry.id   AF-A0AAD4DMQ2-F1
#
_cell.length_a   1.000
_cell.length_b   1.000
_cell.length_c   1.000
_cell.angle_alpha   90.00
_cell.angle_beta   90.00
_cell.angle_gamma   90.00
#
_symmetry.space_group_name_H-M   'P 1'
#
loop_
_entity.id
_entity.type
_entity.pdbx_description
1 polymer ?
#
loop_
_entity_poly.entity_id
_entity_poly.type
_entity_poly.pdbx_seq_one_letter_code
_entity_poly.pdbx_strand_id
1 'polypeptide(L)'
;RQASSSKQGHVLIKVGAIAVLVNYLDDKGELLTTIPPVKTEMSKFKRRGCAHFDGDQSEDGGSVDFSFCLDWTFEEVDAYIRRLFPKVFEYLDSVKVGDVKGKATDNGASEWVLISKENRRLSVTPEPFPTGKHLERYKGRSNAPLQQTNIFIGESLINSS
;
A
#
# COMPACT_ATOMS: atom_id res chain seq x y z
N ARG A 1 31.15 30.12 -15.77
CA ARG A 1 29.72 30.22 -15.44
C ARG A 1 29.28 28.85 -14.93
N GLN A 2 29.17 28.67 -13.62
CA GLN A 2 28.71 27.43 -13.01
C GLN A 2 27.20 27.31 -13.20
N ALA A 3 26.76 26.23 -13.85
CA ALA A 3 25.36 25.85 -13.89
C ALA A 3 24.99 25.29 -12.51
N SER A 4 24.31 26.10 -11.71
CA SER A 4 23.65 25.63 -10.49
C SER A 4 22.44 24.81 -10.92
N SER A 5 22.61 23.49 -10.99
CA SER A 5 21.49 22.55 -11.13
C SER A 5 20.70 22.57 -9.82
N SER A 6 19.67 23.40 -9.79
CA SER A 6 18.67 23.44 -8.74
C SER A 6 17.99 22.07 -8.68
N LYS A 7 18.36 21.26 -7.67
CA LYS A 7 17.64 20.02 -7.33
C LYS A 7 16.16 20.37 -7.15
N GLN A 8 15.32 19.92 -8.07
CA GLN A 8 13.87 19.89 -7.90
C GLN A 8 13.60 19.15 -6.58
N GLY A 9 13.04 19.84 -5.59
CA GLY A 9 12.64 19.21 -4.35
C GLY A 9 11.57 18.17 -4.65
N HIS A 10 11.79 16.93 -4.23
CA HIS A 10 10.77 15.89 -4.35
C HIS A 10 9.49 16.34 -3.64
N VAL A 11 8.35 16.21 -4.31
CA VAL A 11 7.04 16.52 -3.72
C VAL A 11 6.66 15.37 -2.78
N LEU A 12 6.71 15.64 -1.47
CA LEU A 12 6.29 14.69 -0.44
C LEU A 12 4.79 14.81 -0.16
N ILE A 13 4.11 13.67 -0.15
CA ILE A 13 2.67 13.55 0.07
C ILE A 13 2.43 12.79 1.37
N LYS A 14 1.73 13.43 2.32
CA LYS A 14 1.32 12.83 3.58
C LYS A 14 0.00 12.07 3.48
N VAL A 15 -0.12 10.98 4.22
CA VAL A 15 -1.37 10.22 4.35
C VAL A 15 -1.74 9.95 5.81
N GLY A 16 -3.05 9.99 6.10
CA GLY A 16 -3.58 9.76 7.45
C GLY A 16 -3.55 8.31 7.87
N ALA A 17 -3.65 7.38 6.92
CA ALA A 17 -3.47 5.96 7.19
C ALA A 17 -3.01 5.20 5.94
N ILE A 18 -2.35 4.08 6.18
CA ILE A 18 -2.05 3.05 5.18
C ILE A 18 -2.47 1.71 5.78
N ALA A 19 -3.22 0.90 5.04
CA ALA A 19 -3.68 -0.39 5.53
C ALA A 19 -3.67 -1.49 4.46
N VAL A 20 -3.27 -2.67 4.89
CA VAL A 20 -3.42 -3.94 4.17
C VAL A 20 -4.80 -4.52 4.51
N LEU A 21 -5.63 -4.70 3.50
CA LEU A 21 -6.93 -5.34 3.58
C LEU A 21 -6.76 -6.87 3.43
N VAL A 22 -6.36 -7.52 4.52
CA VAL A 22 -6.17 -8.98 4.58
C VAL A 22 -7.52 -9.69 4.45
N ASN A 23 -7.61 -10.71 3.59
CA ASN A 23 -8.85 -11.41 3.22
C ASN A 23 -9.95 -10.52 2.61
N TYR A 24 -9.59 -9.43 1.93
CA TYR A 24 -10.56 -8.65 1.15
C TYR A 24 -10.58 -9.06 -0.32
N LEU A 25 -9.59 -9.83 -0.76
CA LEU A 25 -9.49 -10.37 -2.11
C LEU A 25 -9.74 -11.88 -2.09
N ASP A 26 -10.38 -12.38 -3.15
CA ASP A 26 -10.50 -13.81 -3.40
C ASP A 26 -9.25 -14.37 -4.12
N ASP A 27 -9.31 -15.64 -4.51
CA ASP A 27 -8.24 -16.34 -5.23
C ASP A 27 -7.98 -15.78 -6.65
N LYS A 28 -8.89 -14.98 -7.18
CA LYS A 28 -8.78 -14.29 -8.48
C LYS A 28 -8.33 -12.84 -8.33
N GLY A 29 -8.16 -12.35 -7.10
CA GLY A 29 -7.86 -10.96 -6.83
C GLY A 29 -9.06 -10.03 -6.95
N GLU A 30 -10.29 -10.56 -6.91
CA GLU A 30 -11.52 -9.77 -6.88
C GLU A 30 -11.90 -9.43 -5.43
N LEU A 31 -12.52 -8.26 -5.21
CA LEU A 31 -12.94 -7.85 -3.88
C LEU A 31 -14.13 -8.68 -3.38
N LEU A 32 -13.94 -9.36 -2.25
CA LEU A 32 -15.00 -10.03 -1.50
C LEU A 32 -16.04 -9.06 -0.92
N THR A 33 -15.65 -7.79 -0.72
CA THR A 33 -16.54 -6.72 -0.27
C THR A 33 -16.16 -5.38 -0.89
N THR A 34 -17.17 -4.61 -1.26
CA THR A 34 -16.99 -3.22 -1.72
C THR A 34 -17.10 -2.21 -0.59
N ILE A 35 -17.38 -2.65 0.64
CA ILE A 35 -17.57 -1.76 1.78
C ILE A 35 -16.21 -1.47 2.43
N PRO A 36 -15.78 -0.19 2.52
CA PRO A 36 -14.55 0.15 3.20
C PRO A 36 -14.58 -0.22 4.68
N PRO A 37 -13.43 -0.61 5.27
CA PRO A 37 -13.37 -0.96 6.68
C PRO A 37 -13.79 0.23 7.56
N VAL A 38 -14.62 -0.05 8.57
CA VAL A 38 -15.03 0.95 9.56
C VAL A 38 -13.94 1.17 10.61
N LYS A 39 -14.06 2.21 11.43
CA LYS A 39 -13.05 2.59 12.44
C LYS A 39 -12.64 1.42 13.37
N THR A 40 -13.59 0.59 13.77
CA THR A 40 -13.34 -0.57 14.63
C THR A 40 -12.53 -1.66 13.92
N GLU A 41 -12.74 -1.87 12.62
CA GLU A 41 -11.96 -2.81 11.79
C GLU A 41 -10.57 -2.27 11.53
N MET A 42 -10.44 -0.98 11.18
CA MET A 42 -9.15 -0.30 11.05
C MET A 42 -8.32 -0.41 12.33
N SER A 43 -8.94 -0.31 13.50
CA SER A 43 -8.28 -0.53 14.79
C SER A 43 -7.85 -1.99 15.01
N LYS A 44 -8.59 -2.97 14.48
CA LYS A 44 -8.19 -4.38 14.49
C LYS A 44 -6.99 -4.62 13.57
N PHE A 45 -6.98 -4.04 12.36
CA PHE A 45 -5.84 -4.12 11.46
C PHE A 45 -4.58 -3.55 12.10
N LYS A 46 -4.69 -2.40 12.78
CA LYS A 46 -3.57 -1.83 13.55
C LYS A 46 -2.93 -2.82 14.52
N ARG A 47 -3.77 -3.43 15.37
CA ARG A 47 -3.32 -4.38 16.40
C ARG A 47 -2.69 -5.64 15.80
N ARG A 48 -2.98 -5.95 14.54
CA ARG A 48 -2.41 -7.07 13.81
C ARG A 48 -1.19 -6.68 12.96
N GLY A 49 -0.79 -5.40 12.99
CA GLY A 49 0.29 -4.88 12.15
C GLY A 49 -0.08 -4.75 10.68
N CYS A 50 -1.38 -4.64 10.35
CA CYS A 50 -1.89 -4.49 8.98
C CYS A 50 -2.42 -3.08 8.70
N ALA A 51 -2.28 -2.15 9.64
CA ALA A 51 -2.60 -0.74 9.41
C ALA A 51 -1.71 0.15 10.25
N HIS A 52 -1.37 1.30 9.68
CA HIS A 52 -0.66 2.38 10.34
C HIS A 52 -1.41 3.69 10.16
N PHE A 53 -1.31 4.57 11.16
CA PHE A 53 -1.99 5.87 11.20
C PHE A 53 -0.99 6.99 11.43
N ASP A 54 -1.25 8.14 10.82
CA ASP A 54 -0.50 9.37 11.10
C ASP A 54 -0.46 9.66 12.61
N GLY A 55 0.76 9.92 13.11
CA GLY A 55 1.03 10.09 14.53
C GLY A 55 1.34 8.80 15.29
N ASP A 56 1.40 7.64 14.63
CA ASP A 56 1.92 6.43 15.25
C ASP A 56 3.39 6.59 15.63
N GLN A 57 3.71 6.16 16.85
CA GLN A 57 5.09 6.10 17.33
C GLN A 57 5.73 4.78 16.89
N SER A 58 6.97 4.86 16.44
CA SER A 58 7.82 3.68 16.28
C SER A 58 8.07 3.05 17.65
N GLU A 59 8.50 1.78 17.65
CA GLU A 59 8.88 1.08 18.88
C GLU A 59 9.99 1.82 19.66
N ASP A 60 10.81 2.61 18.95
CA ASP A 60 11.87 3.45 19.51
C ASP A 60 11.39 4.86 19.95
N GLY A 61 10.08 5.12 19.94
CA GLY A 61 9.48 6.40 20.36
C GLY A 61 9.62 7.56 19.36
N GLY A 62 10.09 7.29 18.14
CA GLY A 62 10.12 8.26 17.05
C GLY A 62 8.77 8.36 16.32
N SER A 63 8.42 9.51 15.76
CA SER A 63 7.23 9.61 14.91
C SER A 63 7.48 8.89 13.57
N VAL A 64 6.61 7.94 13.20
CA VAL A 64 6.66 7.36 11.85
C VAL A 64 6.05 8.35 10.87
N ASP A 65 6.85 8.86 9.95
CA ASP A 65 6.36 9.76 8.88
C ASP A 65 5.75 8.93 7.75
N PHE A 66 4.42 8.97 7.62
CA PHE A 66 3.69 8.33 6.53
C PHE A 66 3.63 9.26 5.32
N SER A 67 4.81 9.51 4.76
CA SER A 67 5.00 10.32 3.57
C SER A 67 5.61 9.50 2.44
N PHE A 68 5.14 9.73 1.21
CA PHE A 68 5.74 9.18 -0.01
C PHE A 68 6.08 10.28 -1.01
N CYS A 69 7.05 10.06 -1.89
CA CYS A 69 7.35 11.02 -2.96
C CYS A 69 6.43 10.77 -4.17
N LEU A 70 5.95 11.86 -4.77
CA LEU A 70 5.10 11.79 -5.96
C LEU A 70 5.79 11.11 -7.15
N ASP A 71 7.10 11.34 -7.29
CA ASP A 71 7.89 10.81 -8.41
C ASP A 71 8.46 9.41 -8.15
N TRP A 72 8.05 8.75 -7.06
CA TRP A 72 8.53 7.40 -6.77
C TRP A 72 8.13 6.40 -7.85
N THR A 73 9.09 5.57 -8.25
CA THR A 73 8.85 4.41 -9.11
C THR A 73 8.10 3.31 -8.36
N PHE A 74 7.72 2.26 -9.08
CA PHE A 74 7.09 1.10 -8.45
C PHE A 74 8.03 0.45 -7.42
N GLU A 75 9.31 0.31 -7.72
CA GLU A 75 10.30 -0.33 -6.84
C GLU A 75 10.45 0.45 -5.52
N GLU A 76 10.45 1.79 -5.60
CA GLU A 76 10.50 2.65 -4.42
C GLU A 76 9.22 2.57 -3.58
N VAL A 77 8.05 2.51 -4.25
CA VAL A 77 6.77 2.29 -3.58
C VAL A 77 6.71 0.91 -2.93
N ASP A 78 7.13 -0.15 -3.62
CA ASP A 78 7.14 -1.52 -3.10
C ASP A 78 8.05 -1.64 -1.88
N ALA A 79 9.28 -1.12 -1.97
CA ALA A 79 10.21 -1.08 -0.84
C ALA A 79 9.63 -0.31 0.35
N TYR A 80 8.97 0.82 0.11
CA TYR A 80 8.30 1.60 1.15
C TYR A 80 7.17 0.81 1.83
N ILE A 81 6.30 0.16 1.05
CA ILE A 81 5.17 -0.62 1.56
C ILE A 81 5.65 -1.87 2.32
N ARG A 82 6.65 -2.60 1.80
CA ARG A 82 7.26 -3.75 2.50
C ARG A 82 7.85 -3.35 3.84
N ARG A 83 8.53 -2.20 3.90
CA ARG A 83 9.08 -1.67 5.16
C ARG A 83 8.00 -1.32 6.18
N LEU A 84 6.82 -0.88 5.74
CA LEU A 84 5.69 -0.61 6.62
C LEU A 84 5.07 -1.89 7.16
N PHE A 85 4.99 -2.95 6.36
CA PHE A 85 4.30 -4.18 6.72
C PHE A 85 5.20 -5.43 6.66
N PRO A 86 6.35 -5.45 7.35
CA PRO A 86 7.36 -6.49 7.17
C PRO A 86 6.79 -7.90 7.40
N LYS A 87 6.01 -8.08 8.47
CA LYS A 87 5.38 -9.38 8.79
C LYS A 87 4.35 -9.85 7.75
N VAL A 88 3.66 -8.92 7.09
CA VAL A 88 2.70 -9.25 6.02
C VAL A 88 3.49 -9.79 4.83
N PHE A 89 4.54 -9.10 4.43
CA PHE A 89 5.35 -9.51 3.29
C PHE A 89 6.21 -10.75 3.58
N GLU A 90 6.73 -10.92 4.80
CA GLU A 90 7.36 -12.19 5.22
C GLU A 90 6.41 -13.38 5.07
N TYR A 91 5.13 -13.21 5.43
CA TYR A 91 4.12 -14.24 5.23
C TYR A 91 3.88 -14.50 3.74
N LEU A 92 3.65 -13.47 2.93
CA LEU A 92 3.43 -13.60 1.48
C LEU A 92 4.62 -14.28 0.78
N ASP A 93 5.84 -13.88 1.13
CA ASP A 93 7.08 -14.48 0.65
C ASP A 93 7.14 -15.98 1.06
N SER A 94 6.75 -16.32 2.29
CA SER A 94 6.76 -17.71 2.80
C SER A 94 5.74 -18.63 2.12
N VAL A 95 4.54 -18.13 1.82
CA VAL A 95 3.48 -18.91 1.16
C VAL A 95 3.89 -19.24 -0.27
N LYS A 96 4.53 -18.31 -0.98
CA LYS A 96 5.06 -18.55 -2.32
C LYS A 96 6.15 -19.61 -2.36
N VAL A 97 7.01 -19.65 -1.34
CA VAL A 97 8.05 -20.70 -1.21
C VAL A 97 7.44 -22.06 -0.89
N GLY A 98 6.31 -22.08 -0.16
CA GLY A 98 5.59 -23.31 0.21
C GLY A 98 4.81 -23.96 -0.93
N ASP A 99 4.29 -23.18 -1.88
CA ASP A 99 3.36 -23.71 -2.89
C ASP A 99 4.02 -24.33 -4.14
N VAL A 100 5.26 -24.02 -4.52
CA VAL A 100 5.94 -24.76 -5.60
C VAL A 100 7.48 -24.70 -5.50
N LYS A 101 8.11 -25.85 -5.20
CA LYS A 101 9.42 -26.19 -5.81
C LYS A 101 9.24 -26.11 -7.33
N GLY A 102 9.50 -24.96 -7.95
CA GLY A 102 9.66 -24.88 -9.40
C GLY A 102 8.77 -23.96 -10.25
N LYS A 103 8.05 -22.97 -9.70
CA LYS A 103 7.59 -21.85 -10.53
C LYS A 103 7.66 -20.54 -9.76
N ALA A 104 8.83 -19.91 -9.80
CA ALA A 104 8.86 -18.46 -9.77
C ALA A 104 7.90 -17.99 -10.86
N THR A 105 6.84 -17.28 -10.51
CA THR A 105 6.00 -16.64 -11.51
C THR A 105 6.86 -15.57 -12.18
N ASP A 106 7.45 -15.93 -13.32
CA ASP A 106 8.27 -15.09 -14.21
C ASP A 106 7.52 -13.84 -14.75
N ASN A 107 6.35 -13.51 -14.22
CA ASN A 107 5.46 -12.48 -14.76
C ASN A 107 5.50 -11.15 -14.00
N GLY A 108 6.45 -10.94 -13.09
CA GLY A 108 6.70 -9.63 -12.47
C GLY A 108 5.51 -8.98 -11.76
N ALA A 109 4.40 -9.69 -11.52
CA ALA A 109 3.21 -9.11 -10.92
C ALA A 109 3.48 -8.75 -9.45
N SER A 110 3.05 -7.57 -9.03
CA SER A 110 3.14 -7.15 -7.63
C SER A 110 2.37 -8.13 -6.73
N GLU A 111 2.94 -8.43 -5.56
CA GLU A 111 2.35 -9.33 -4.55
C GLU A 111 1.19 -8.68 -3.79
N TRP A 112 0.91 -7.43 -4.13
CA TRP A 112 -0.18 -6.64 -3.59
C TRP A 112 -0.77 -5.80 -4.72
N VAL A 113 -2.02 -5.40 -4.53
CA VAL A 113 -2.70 -4.48 -5.45
C VAL A 113 -3.13 -3.25 -4.70
N LEU A 114 -3.13 -2.11 -5.39
CA LEU A 114 -3.68 -0.88 -4.86
C LEU A 114 -5.22 -0.95 -4.94
N ILE A 115 -5.88 -0.50 -3.88
CA ILE A 115 -7.34 -0.48 -3.76
C ILE A 115 -7.79 0.99 -3.71
N SER A 116 -8.67 1.36 -4.63
CA SER A 116 -9.31 2.67 -4.62
C SER A 116 -10.45 2.70 -3.61
N LYS A 117 -10.72 3.88 -3.05
CA LYS A 117 -11.94 4.16 -2.29
C LYS A 117 -12.66 5.37 -2.89
N GLU A 118 -13.56 5.12 -3.82
CA GLU A 118 -14.36 6.14 -4.49
C GLU A 118 -15.84 5.98 -4.14
N ASN A 119 -16.55 7.10 -3.94
CA ASN A 119 -17.99 7.08 -3.61
C ASN A 119 -18.37 6.12 -2.47
N ARG A 120 -17.49 6.01 -1.46
CA ARG A 120 -17.61 5.09 -0.31
C ARG A 120 -17.61 3.61 -0.68
N ARG A 121 -17.06 3.24 -1.83
CA ARG A 121 -16.89 1.86 -2.28
C ARG A 121 -15.43 1.57 -2.58
N LEU A 122 -15.03 0.32 -2.36
CA LEU A 122 -13.73 -0.21 -2.72
C LEU A 122 -13.77 -0.76 -4.15
N SER A 123 -12.67 -0.58 -4.88
CA SER A 123 -12.37 -1.28 -6.13
C SER A 123 -10.88 -1.53 -6.26
N VAL A 124 -10.50 -2.66 -6.87
CA VAL A 124 -9.10 -2.90 -7.25
C VAL A 124 -8.75 -1.95 -8.39
N THR A 125 -7.60 -1.28 -8.29
CA THR A 125 -7.14 -0.39 -9.36
C THR A 125 -6.57 -1.20 -10.52
N PRO A 126 -6.65 -0.70 -11.76
CA PRO A 126 -6.09 -1.39 -12.93
C PRO A 126 -4.56 -1.32 -13.02
N GLU A 127 -3.88 -0.79 -12.00
CA GLU A 127 -2.44 -0.51 -12.02
C GLU A 127 -1.65 -1.67 -11.40
N PRO A 128 -1.03 -2.57 -12.20
CA PRO A 128 -0.24 -3.68 -11.67
C PRO A 128 1.08 -3.23 -11.03
N PHE A 129 1.54 -2.02 -11.36
CA PHE A 129 2.78 -1.41 -10.87
C PHE A 129 2.50 0.00 -10.32
N PRO A 130 1.93 0.13 -9.10
CA PRO A 130 1.60 1.42 -8.52
C PRO A 130 2.84 2.30 -8.29
N THR A 131 2.78 3.57 -8.69
CA THR A 131 3.84 4.58 -8.49
C THR A 131 3.38 5.61 -7.47
N GLY A 132 4.26 6.55 -7.08
CA GLY A 132 3.88 7.67 -6.20
C GLY A 132 2.66 8.44 -6.70
N LYS A 133 2.53 8.63 -8.03
CA LYS A 133 1.36 9.27 -8.66
C LYS A 133 0.07 8.49 -8.45
N HIS A 134 0.15 7.16 -8.49
CA HIS A 134 -1.01 6.29 -8.22
C HIS A 134 -1.41 6.38 -6.75
N LEU A 135 -0.46 6.39 -5.82
CA LEU A 135 -0.74 6.59 -4.40
C LEU A 135 -1.40 7.96 -4.14
N GLU A 136 -0.90 9.03 -4.77
CA GLU A 136 -1.51 10.37 -4.64
C GLU A 136 -2.95 10.39 -5.15
N ARG A 137 -3.21 9.75 -6.29
CA ARG A 137 -4.53 9.68 -6.90
C ARG A 137 -5.53 8.93 -6.01
N TYR A 138 -5.10 7.82 -5.40
CA TYR A 138 -6.00 6.90 -4.70
C TYR A 138 -6.02 7.05 -3.16
N LYS A 139 -5.20 7.94 -2.59
CA LYS A 139 -5.23 8.24 -1.13
C LYS A 139 -6.54 8.86 -0.65
N GLY A 140 -7.42 9.29 -1.56
CA GLY A 140 -8.65 10.03 -1.26
C GLY A 140 -8.75 11.31 -2.06
N ARG A 141 -9.72 12.19 -1.72
CA ARG A 141 -9.91 13.45 -2.46
C ARG A 141 -8.70 14.37 -2.29
N SER A 142 -8.34 15.13 -3.32
CA SER A 142 -7.17 16.03 -3.31
C SER A 142 -7.20 17.03 -2.13
N ASN A 143 -8.39 17.53 -1.78
CA ASN A 143 -8.60 18.49 -0.68
C ASN A 143 -9.11 17.83 0.61
N ALA A 144 -9.01 16.50 0.74
CA ALA A 144 -9.41 15.83 1.98
C ALA A 144 -8.46 16.22 3.13
N PRO A 145 -8.98 16.45 4.35
CA PRO A 145 -8.14 16.55 5.54
C PRO A 145 -7.25 15.31 5.67
N LEU A 146 -6.04 15.46 6.21
CA LEU A 146 -5.06 14.37 6.33
C LEU A 146 -5.66 13.11 6.98
N GLN A 147 -6.44 13.27 8.05
CA GLN A 147 -7.10 12.17 8.77
C GLN A 147 -8.12 11.38 7.91
N GLN A 148 -8.51 11.92 6.76
CA GLN A 148 -9.42 11.29 5.81
C GLN A 148 -8.70 10.70 4.60
N THR A 149 -7.39 10.92 4.45
CA THR A 149 -6.59 10.26 3.41
C THR A 149 -6.16 8.88 3.88
N ASN A 150 -6.41 7.88 3.05
CA ASN A 150 -6.13 6.47 3.34
C ASN A 150 -5.59 5.82 2.07
N ILE A 151 -4.50 5.08 2.18
CA ILE A 151 -4.05 4.14 1.14
C ILE A 151 -4.49 2.74 1.57
N PHE A 152 -5.22 2.06 0.70
CA PHE A 152 -5.59 0.66 0.89
C PHE A 152 -4.84 -0.22 -0.10
N ILE A 153 -4.26 -1.29 0.38
CA ILE A 153 -3.66 -2.34 -0.45
C ILE A 153 -4.28 -3.68 -0.11
N GLY A 154 -4.39 -4.57 -1.07
CA GLY A 154 -4.84 -5.95 -0.87
C GLY A 154 -3.71 -6.93 -1.16
N GLU A 155 -3.67 -8.05 -0.44
CA GLU A 155 -2.74 -9.14 -0.72
C GLU A 155 -3.14 -9.87 -2.02
N SER A 156 -2.22 -9.96 -2.97
CA SER A 156 -2.45 -10.63 -4.24
C SER A 156 -1.77 -12.00 -4.22
N LEU A 157 -2.55 -13.04 -3.94
CA LEU A 157 -2.11 -14.43 -4.04
C LEU A 157 -2.36 -15.00 -5.45
N ILE A 158 -2.58 -14.15 -6.46
CA ILE A 158 -2.92 -14.60 -7.81
C ILE A 158 -1.82 -15.52 -8.34
N ASN A 159 -2.12 -16.81 -8.33
CA ASN A 159 -1.34 -17.83 -9.00
C ASN A 159 -1.54 -17.63 -10.50
N SER A 160 -0.52 -17.13 -11.18
CA SER A 160 -0.50 -17.12 -12.65
C SER A 160 -0.55 -18.58 -13.11
N SER A 161 -1.75 -19.03 -13.50
CA SER A 161 -1.99 -20.37 -14.04
C SER A 161 -1.43 -20.48 -15.45
#